data_AF-A0A520HK52-F1
#
_entry.id   AF-A0A520HK52-F1
#
_cell.length_a   1.000
_cell.length_b   1.000
_cell.length_c   1.000
_cell.angle_alpha   90.00
_cell.angle_beta   90.00
_cell.angle_gamma   90.00
#
_symmetry.space_group_name_H-M   'P 1'
#
loop_
_entity.id
_entity.type
_entity.pdbx_description
1 polymer ?
#
loop_
_entity_poly.entity_id
_entity_poly.type
_entity_poly.pdbx_seq_one_letter_code
_entity_poly.pdbx_strand_id
1 'polypeptide(L)'
;YKTLRRHLATNGMTPAEYRERYGLKPDYPMVAENYSESRRAMAKKIGLGRKPGQRPGGNADAQVAPAKRGRKPAAETASAE
;
A
#
# COMPACT_ATOMS: atom_id res chain seq x y z
N TYR A 1 -20.47 5.52 -3.69
CA TYR A 1 -19.20 4.79 -3.56
C TYR A 1 -18.36 5.39 -2.43
N LYS A 2 -17.59 4.58 -1.68
CA LYS A 2 -16.76 5.09 -0.55
C LYS A 2 -15.39 5.64 -0.99
N THR A 3 -14.94 5.28 -2.19
CA THR A 3 -13.69 5.78 -2.78
C THR A 3 -13.90 6.08 -4.27
N LEU A 4 -13.24 7.11 -4.78
CA LEU A 4 -13.25 7.46 -6.19
C LEU A 4 -12.64 6.34 -7.03
N ARG A 5 -11.55 5.71 -6.56
CA ARG A 5 -10.95 4.53 -7.21
C ARG A 5 -11.95 3.41 -7.53
N ARG A 6 -12.87 3.09 -6.61
CA ARG A 6 -13.89 2.04 -6.86
C ARG A 6 -14.93 2.49 -7.88
N HIS A 7 -15.33 3.76 -7.81
CA HIS A 7 -16.26 4.32 -8.77
C HIS A 7 -15.67 4.27 -10.19
N LEU A 8 -14.41 4.68 -10.36
CA LEU A 8 -13.71 4.65 -11.63
C LEU A 8 -13.60 3.22 -12.19
N ALA A 9 -13.22 2.25 -11.34
CA ALA A 9 -13.14 0.85 -11.74
C ALA A 9 -14.48 0.28 -12.24
N THR A 10 -15.61 0.63 -11.60
CA THR A 10 -16.94 0.21 -12.06
C THR A 10 -17.34 0.85 -13.38
N ASN A 11 -16.88 2.07 -13.66
CA ASN A 11 -17.12 2.78 -14.92
C ASN A 11 -16.10 2.41 -16.02
N GLY A 12 -15.21 1.44 -15.79
CA GLY A 12 -14.19 1.03 -16.76
C GLY A 12 -13.08 2.06 -16.98
N MET A 13 -12.89 3.00 -16.06
CA MET A 13 -11.86 4.05 -16.17
C MET A 13 -10.75 3.81 -15.17
N THR A 14 -9.51 3.99 -15.59
CA THR A 14 -8.37 3.93 -14.68
C THR A 14 -8.18 5.26 -13.94
N PRO A 15 -7.58 5.24 -12.74
CA PRO A 15 -7.21 6.47 -12.04
C PRO A 15 -6.15 7.30 -12.78
N ALA A 16 -5.43 6.73 -13.76
CA ALA A 16 -4.48 7.45 -14.59
C ALA A 16 -5.22 8.30 -15.63
N GLU A 17 -6.13 7.67 -16.40
CA GLU A 17 -6.97 8.36 -17.38
C GLU A 17 -7.83 9.45 -16.75
N TYR A 18 -8.35 9.22 -15.54
CA TYR A 18 -9.07 10.25 -14.80
C TYR A 18 -8.16 11.45 -14.47
N ARG A 19 -6.90 11.23 -14.12
CA ARG A 19 -5.96 12.34 -13.88
C ARG A 19 -5.67 13.12 -15.14
N GLU A 20 -5.44 12.43 -16.25
CA GLU A 20 -5.15 13.04 -17.54
C GLU A 20 -6.34 13.86 -18.05
N ARG A 21 -7.56 13.31 -17.95
CA ARG A 21 -8.79 13.98 -18.38
C ARG A 21 -9.05 15.30 -17.65
N TYR A 22 -8.71 15.37 -16.37
CA TYR A 22 -8.94 16.56 -15.53
C TYR A 22 -7.66 17.36 -15.25
N GLY A 23 -6.54 17.04 -15.89
CA GLY A 23 -5.26 17.76 -15.70
C GLY A 23 -4.70 17.69 -14.27
N LEU A 24 -4.99 16.62 -13.53
CA LEU A 24 -4.55 16.43 -12.15
C LEU A 24 -3.09 15.95 -12.09
N LYS A 25 -2.34 16.44 -11.09
CA LYS A 25 -0.97 15.99 -10.83
C LYS A 25 -0.92 14.47 -10.58
N PRO A 26 0.14 13.75 -10.99
CA PRO A 26 0.27 12.30 -10.76
C PRO A 26 0.16 11.87 -9.29
N ASP A 27 0.63 12.73 -8.38
CA ASP A 27 0.59 12.51 -6.93
C ASP A 27 -0.78 12.77 -6.29
N TYR A 28 -1.77 13.22 -7.07
CA TYR A 28 -3.06 13.59 -6.51
C TYR A 28 -3.78 12.39 -5.88
N PRO A 29 -4.26 12.51 -4.62
CA PRO A 29 -4.91 11.42 -3.92
C PRO A 29 -6.30 11.15 -4.54
N MET A 30 -6.49 9.90 -4.96
CA MET A 30 -7.76 9.42 -5.56
C MET A 30 -8.71 8.80 -4.52
N VAL A 31 -8.41 9.03 -3.24
CA VAL A 31 -9.15 8.51 -2.09
C VAL A 31 -9.06 9.57 -1.00
N ALA A 32 -10.15 9.80 -0.25
CA ALA A 32 -10.15 10.76 0.83
C ALA A 32 -9.16 10.37 1.94
N GLU A 33 -8.49 11.36 2.55
CA GLU A 33 -7.49 11.13 3.60
C GLU A 33 -8.08 10.38 4.81
N ASN A 34 -9.24 10.80 5.30
CA ASN A 34 -9.95 10.13 6.40
C ASN A 34 -10.21 8.63 6.13
N TYR A 35 -10.51 8.27 4.87
CA TYR A 35 -10.66 6.86 4.50
C TYR A 35 -9.31 6.12 4.54
N SER A 36 -8.23 6.75 4.06
CA SER A 36 -6.88 6.21 4.14
C SER A 36 -6.44 5.99 5.58
N GLU A 37 -6.70 6.94 6.48
CA GLU A 37 -6.42 6.84 7.92
C GLU A 37 -7.20 5.70 8.58
N SER A 38 -8.51 5.64 8.32
CA SER A 38 -9.37 4.56 8.82
C SER A 38 -8.87 3.18 8.36
N ARG A 39 -8.43 3.07 7.10
CA ARG A 39 -7.90 1.82 6.55
C ARG A 39 -6.53 1.46 7.15
N ARG A 40 -5.66 2.46 7.36
CA ARG A 40 -4.37 2.28 8.06
C ARG A 40 -4.58 1.81 9.50
N ALA A 41 -5.54 2.40 10.22
CA ALA A 41 -5.86 1.99 11.59
C ALA A 41 -6.37 0.54 11.63
N MET A 42 -7.27 0.17 10.72
CA MET A 42 -7.74 -1.21 10.59
C MET A 42 -6.60 -2.18 10.28
N ALA A 43 -5.70 -1.83 9.36
CA ALA A 43 -4.52 -2.62 9.02
C ALA A 43 -3.63 -2.88 10.24
N LYS A 44 -3.36 -1.85 11.05
CA LYS A 44 -2.58 -2.00 12.30
C LYS A 44 -3.27 -2.90 13.32
N LYS A 45 -4.60 -2.79 13.46
CA LYS A 45 -5.41 -3.62 14.36
C LYS A 45 -5.33 -5.10 13.99
N ILE A 46 -5.46 -5.42 12.69
CA ILE A 46 -5.35 -6.80 12.19
C ILE A 46 -3.90 -7.31 12.12
N GLY A 47 -2.92 -6.48 12.47
CA GLY A 47 -1.50 -6.84 12.50
C GLY A 47 -0.78 -6.81 11.15
N LEU A 48 -1.39 -6.19 10.13
CA LEU A 48 -0.76 -5.99 8.82
C LEU A 48 0.36 -4.93 8.94
N GLY A 49 1.56 -5.29 8.48
CA GLY A 49 2.77 -4.43 8.58
C GLY A 49 3.64 -4.69 9.82
N ARG A 50 3.36 -5.73 10.61
CA ARG A 50 4.25 -6.18 11.68
C ARG A 50 5.44 -6.95 11.09
N LYS A 51 6.62 -6.74 11.68
CA LYS A 51 7.83 -7.49 11.33
C LYS A 51 7.62 -8.96 11.74
N PRO A 52 7.85 -9.94 10.85
CA PRO A 52 7.67 -11.35 11.20
C PRO A 52 8.59 -11.70 12.38
N GLY A 53 8.01 -12.15 13.48
CA GLY A 53 8.70 -12.47 14.73
C GLY A 53 8.32 -11.60 15.94
N GLN A 54 7.70 -10.44 15.75
CA GLN A 54 7.21 -9.62 16.86
C GLN A 54 5.87 -10.20 17.38
N ARG A 55 5.94 -11.10 18.36
CA ARG A 55 4.75 -11.52 19.13
C ARG A 55 4.22 -10.31 19.92
N PRO A 56 2.89 -10.04 19.92
CA PRO A 56 2.34 -8.96 20.74
C PRO A 56 2.38 -9.39 22.21
N GLY A 57 3.30 -8.80 22.99
CA GLY A 57 3.44 -9.09 24.43
C GLY A 57 4.87 -9.08 24.97
N GLY A 58 5.90 -8.86 24.15
CA GLY A 58 7.27 -8.71 24.64
C GLY A 58 7.58 -7.24 24.96
N ASN A 59 7.82 -6.94 26.23
CA ASN A 59 8.30 -5.64 26.72
C ASN A 59 9.42 -5.10 25.83
N ALA A 60 9.29 -3.83 25.47
CA ALA A 60 10.26 -3.08 24.69
C ALA A 60 11.50 -2.76 25.54
N ASP A 61 12.32 -3.78 25.82
CA ASP A 61 13.70 -3.60 26.25
C ASP A 61 14.53 -4.76 25.71
N ALA A 62 14.96 -4.63 24.45
CA ALA A 62 16.02 -5.42 23.85
C ALA A 62 16.42 -4.78 22.52
N GLN A 63 17.25 -3.74 22.60
CA GLN A 63 18.19 -3.46 21.53
C GLN A 63 19.07 -4.71 21.35
N VAL A 64 18.88 -5.47 20.26
CA VAL A 64 19.96 -6.25 19.66
C VAL A 64 19.86 -6.17 18.13
N ALA A 65 21.01 -5.89 17.55
CA ALA A 65 21.37 -5.56 16.17
C ALA A 65 20.96 -6.60 15.08
N PRO A 66 21.14 -6.28 13.78
CA PRO A 66 20.36 -6.83 12.68
C PRO A 66 20.97 -8.11 12.07
N ALA A 67 20.18 -9.17 11.95
CA ALA A 67 20.54 -10.35 11.18
C ALA A 67 19.99 -10.26 9.74
N LYS A 68 20.91 -10.05 8.81
CA LYS A 68 20.72 -10.12 7.35
C LYS A 68 20.03 -11.44 6.97
N ARG A 69 18.88 -11.37 6.29
CA ARG A 69 18.32 -12.50 5.52
C ARG A 69 18.13 -12.02 4.08
N GLY A 70 18.91 -12.62 3.19
CA GLY A 70 19.27 -12.11 1.88
C GLY A 70 18.11 -11.90 0.90
N ARG A 71 18.27 -10.86 0.08
CA ARG A 71 17.63 -10.74 -1.23
C ARG A 71 18.24 -11.81 -2.14
N LYS A 72 17.43 -12.72 -2.69
CA LYS A 72 17.73 -13.32 -4.00
C LYS A 72 17.05 -12.46 -5.07
N PRO A 73 17.77 -11.92 -6.06
CA PRO A 73 17.18 -11.33 -7.25
C PRO A 73 17.01 -12.39 -8.35
N ALA A 74 15.87 -12.38 -9.04
CA ALA A 74 15.67 -12.97 -10.36
C ALA A 74 14.52 -12.16 -11.01
N ALA A 75 14.85 -11.18 -11.85
CA ALA A 75 15.11 -11.32 -13.29
C ALA A 75 13.81 -11.23 -14.11
N GLU A 76 13.53 -10.00 -14.54
CA GLU A 76 13.11 -9.55 -15.87
C GLU A 76 12.82 -10.62 -16.96
N THR A 77 11.59 -10.58 -17.49
CA THR A 77 11.21 -10.73 -18.92
C THR A 77 9.92 -9.91 -19.08
N ALA A 78 9.94 -8.68 -19.59
CA ALA A 78 10.06 -8.28 -21.00
C ALA A 78 8.89 -8.78 -21.87
N SER A 79 8.18 -7.82 -22.46
CA SER A 79 7.12 -7.93 -23.46
C SER A 79 7.51 -8.77 -24.69
N ALA A 80 6.59 -9.58 -25.22
CA ALA A 80 6.42 -9.86 -26.65
C ALA A 80 5.11 -10.64 -26.89
N GLU A 81 4.31 -10.11 -27.82
CA GLU A 81 3.09 -10.62 -28.47
C GLU A 81 1.74 -10.52 -27.73
#